data_AF-A0A925JF72-F1
#
_entry.id   AF-A0A925JF72-F1
#
_cell.length_a   1.000
_cell.length_b   1.000
_cell.length_c   1.000
_cell.angle_alpha   90.00
_cell.angle_beta   90.00
_cell.angle_gamma   90.00
#
_symmetry.space_group_name_H-M   'P 1'
#
loop_
_entity.id
_entity.type
_entity.pdbx_description
1 polymer ?
#
loop_
_entity_poly.entity_id
_entity_poly.type
_entity_poly.pdbx_seq_one_letter_code
_entity_poly.pdbx_strand_id
1 'polypeptide(L)'
;SDYHMPVNVGNPDEISLKEFAEEIIKLTGTEQKIVYKPLPVDDPKQRKPDISKARQLLGWEPKVKRAEGVKVTYEYFKSLPKEELTKQPKEFVSIK
;
A
#
# COMPACT_ATOMS: atom_id res chain seq x y z
N SER A 1 3.43 -25.95 10.39
CA SER A 1 1.97 -25.90 10.31
C SER A 1 1.53 -26.82 9.18
N ASP A 2 0.55 -27.67 9.44
CA ASP A 2 -0.17 -28.55 8.52
C ASP A 2 -1.44 -27.89 7.94
N TYR A 3 -1.59 -26.58 8.17
CA TYR A 3 -2.74 -25.79 7.73
C TYR A 3 -2.72 -25.53 6.21
N HIS A 4 -3.76 -25.96 5.50
CA HIS A 4 -3.87 -25.86 4.04
C HIS A 4 -4.88 -24.80 3.54
N MET A 5 -5.59 -24.11 4.45
CA MET A 5 -6.60 -23.12 4.06
C MET A 5 -5.99 -21.71 3.94
N PRO A 6 -6.64 -20.76 3.24
CA PRO A 6 -6.15 -19.38 3.15
C PRO A 6 -6.03 -18.70 4.53
N VAL A 7 -4.97 -17.90 4.67
CA VAL A 7 -4.69 -17.05 5.83
C VAL A 7 -4.50 -15.62 5.34
N ASN A 8 -5.27 -14.68 5.89
CA ASN A 8 -5.10 -13.26 5.57
C ASN A 8 -3.81 -12.73 6.20
N VAL A 9 -3.00 -12.08 5.40
CA VAL A 9 -1.78 -11.37 5.82
C VAL A 9 -1.94 -9.92 5.38
N GLY A 10 -1.97 -9.01 6.35
CA GLY A 10 -2.18 -7.60 6.07
C GLY A 10 -2.17 -6.75 7.34
N ASN A 11 -2.33 -5.45 7.18
CA ASN A 11 -2.42 -4.53 8.30
C ASN A 11 -3.90 -4.21 8.61
N PRO A 12 -4.41 -4.49 9.83
CA PRO A 12 -5.79 -4.19 10.21
C PRO A 12 -6.02 -2.70 10.51
N ASP A 13 -4.96 -1.88 10.58
CA ASP A 13 -5.04 -0.43 10.82
C ASP A 13 -5.58 0.29 9.58
N GLU A 14 -6.88 0.58 9.61
CA GLU A 14 -7.59 1.26 8.52
C GLU A 14 -7.26 2.76 8.45
N ILE A 15 -7.35 3.32 7.25
CA ILE A 15 -7.21 4.75 6.96
C ILE A 15 -8.07 5.08 5.73
N SER A 16 -8.66 6.28 5.70
CA SER A 16 -9.36 6.75 4.50
C SER A 16 -8.38 7.22 3.42
N LEU A 17 -8.82 7.23 2.16
CA LEU A 17 -8.00 7.74 1.06
C LEU A 17 -7.65 9.23 1.23
N LYS A 18 -8.55 10.02 1.84
CA LYS A 18 -8.33 11.44 2.14
C LYS A 18 -7.20 11.63 3.16
N GLU A 19 -7.27 10.93 4.29
CA GLU A 19 -6.24 11.00 5.33
C GLU A 19 -4.90 10.50 4.80
N PHE A 20 -4.90 9.44 3.98
CA PHE A 20 -3.68 8.94 3.37
C PHE A 20 -3.06 9.96 2.41
N ALA A 21 -3.86 10.65 1.58
CA ALA A 21 -3.38 11.72 0.71
C ALA A 21 -2.81 12.90 1.52
N GLU A 22 -3.46 13.29 2.61
CA GLU A 22 -2.98 14.32 3.53
C GLU A 22 -1.66 13.91 4.23
N GLU A 23 -1.52 12.63 4.61
CA GLU A 23 -0.28 12.07 5.17
C GLU A 23 0.89 12.18 4.18
N ILE A 24 0.66 11.88 2.89
CA ILE A 24 1.67 12.02 1.83
C ILE A 24 2.04 13.49 1.59
N ILE A 25 1.07 14.40 1.56
CA ILE A 25 1.34 15.84 1.42
C ILE A 25 2.24 16.32 2.56
N LYS A 26 1.90 15.96 3.80
CA LYS A 26 2.69 16.31 4.99
C LYS A 26 4.10 15.72 4.96
N LEU A 27 4.24 14.46 4.53
CA LEU A 27 5.53 13.79 4.46
C LEU A 27 6.45 14.40 3.41
N THR A 28 5.90 14.73 2.24
CA THR A 28 6.67 15.23 1.09
C THR A 28 6.90 16.75 1.12
N GLY A 29 6.09 17.49 1.89
CA GLY A 29 6.10 18.95 1.89
C GLY A 29 5.58 19.58 0.59
N THR A 30 4.87 18.81 -0.24
CA THR A 30 4.37 19.27 -1.54
C THR A 30 3.15 20.19 -1.39
N GLU A 31 3.00 21.16 -2.30
CA GLU A 31 1.82 22.04 -2.35
C GLU A 31 0.71 21.54 -3.30
N GLN A 32 0.79 20.26 -3.69
CA GLN A 32 -0.17 19.68 -4.65
C GLN A 32 -1.55 19.55 -4.03
N LYS A 33 -2.58 19.78 -4.85
CA LYS A 33 -3.98 19.75 -4.41
C LYS A 33 -4.55 18.34 -4.50
N ILE A 34 -5.34 17.96 -3.51
CA ILE A 34 -6.17 16.75 -3.56
C ILE A 34 -7.34 17.01 -4.52
N VAL A 35 -7.46 16.18 -5.56
CA VAL A 35 -8.55 16.25 -6.55
C VAL A 35 -9.43 15.01 -6.40
N TYR A 36 -10.72 15.23 -6.22
CA TYR A 36 -11.71 14.16 -6.09
C TYR A 36 -12.19 13.71 -7.47
N LYS A 37 -12.25 12.40 -7.68
CA LYS A 37 -12.78 11.76 -8.89
C LYS A 37 -13.85 10.75 -8.50
N PRO A 38 -14.77 10.40 -9.41
CA PRO A 38 -15.74 9.33 -9.16
C PRO A 38 -15.04 8.00 -8.81
N LEU A 39 -15.65 7.23 -7.92
CA LEU A 39 -15.17 5.89 -7.57
C LEU A 39 -15.35 4.97 -8.78
N PRO A 40 -14.34 4.14 -9.14
CA PRO A 40 -14.54 3.05 -10.09
C PRO A 40 -15.65 2.11 -9.64
N VAL A 41 -16.41 1.55 -10.58
CA VAL A 41 -17.58 0.70 -10.27
C VAL A 41 -17.19 -0.52 -9.44
N ASP A 42 -16.00 -1.08 -9.70
CA ASP A 42 -15.53 -2.33 -9.09
C ASP A 42 -14.68 -2.13 -7.81
N ASP A 43 -14.51 -0.88 -7.35
CA ASP A 43 -13.67 -0.61 -6.19
C ASP A 43 -14.44 -0.83 -4.87
N PRO A 44 -13.97 -1.73 -3.97
CA PRO A 44 -14.56 -1.91 -2.65
C PRO A 44 -14.39 -0.64 -1.80
N LYS A 45 -15.47 -0.26 -1.12
CA LYS A 45 -15.49 0.93 -0.24
C LYS A 45 -14.69 0.76 1.06
N GLN A 46 -14.43 -0.48 1.47
CA GLN A 46 -13.73 -0.80 2.71
C GLN A 46 -12.74 -1.95 2.48
N ARG A 47 -11.54 -1.86 3.07
CA ARG A 47 -10.51 -2.89 3.01
C ARG A 47 -9.82 -3.02 4.37
N LYS A 48 -10.29 -3.96 5.19
CA LYS A 48 -9.72 -4.26 6.52
C LYS A 48 -9.60 -5.78 6.72
N PRO A 49 -8.39 -6.35 6.68
CA PRO A 49 -8.21 -7.79 6.84
C PRO A 49 -8.40 -8.22 8.30
N ASP A 50 -9.15 -9.30 8.52
CA ASP A 50 -9.10 -10.05 9.79
C ASP A 50 -7.87 -10.97 9.78
N ILE A 51 -6.92 -10.68 10.66
CA ILE A 51 -5.63 -11.39 10.79
C ILE A 51 -5.58 -12.36 11.98
N SER A 52 -6.73 -12.69 12.59
CA SER A 52 -6.79 -13.58 13.76
C SER A 52 -6.12 -14.93 13.49
N LYS A 53 -6.31 -15.50 12.29
CA LYS A 53 -5.64 -16.74 11.86
C LYS A 53 -4.13 -16.61 11.75
N ALA A 54 -3.63 -15.49 11.22
CA ALA A 54 -2.19 -15.29 11.07
C ALA A 54 -1.50 -15.18 12.44
N ARG A 55 -2.13 -14.51 13.40
CA ARG A 55 -1.67 -14.44 14.79
C ARG A 55 -1.63 -15.81 15.45
N GLN A 56 -2.73 -16.56 15.36
CA GLN A 56 -2.88 -17.84 16.06
C GLN A 56 -2.03 -18.96 15.45
N LEU A 57 -2.02 -19.08 14.11
CA LEU A 57 -1.39 -20.20 13.42
C LEU A 57 0.08 -19.95 13.06
N LEU A 58 0.44 -18.69 12.80
CA LEU A 58 1.78 -18.33 12.32
C LEU A 58 2.58 -17.53 13.35
N GLY A 59 1.96 -17.08 14.46
CA GLY A 59 2.58 -16.10 15.35
C GLY A 59 2.91 -14.78 14.64
N TRP A 60 2.19 -14.47 13.55
CA TRP A 60 2.49 -13.35 12.68
C TRP A 60 1.54 -12.18 12.92
N GLU A 61 2.11 -10.98 12.92
CA GLU A 61 1.39 -9.71 12.82
C GLU A 61 2.31 -8.62 12.22
N PRO A 62 1.76 -7.55 11.62
CA PRO A 62 2.56 -6.46 11.08
C PRO A 62 3.34 -5.76 12.20
N LYS A 63 4.66 -5.62 12.02
CA LYS A 63 5.54 -4.94 12.99
C LYS A 63 5.83 -3.49 12.63
N VAL A 64 5.70 -3.15 11.34
CA VAL A 64 5.99 -1.80 10.81
C VAL A 64 4.67 -1.05 10.70
N LYS A 65 4.63 0.14 11.31
CA LYS A 65 3.45 1.03 11.21
C LYS A 65 3.39 1.65 9.83
N ARG A 66 2.18 1.99 9.35
CA ARG A 66 1.98 2.64 8.04
C ARG A 66 2.89 3.85 7.84
N ALA A 67 2.89 4.81 8.77
CA ALA A 67 3.69 6.03 8.65
C ALA A 67 5.20 5.76 8.50
N GLU A 68 5.71 4.74 9.19
CA GLU A 68 7.10 4.30 9.07
C GLU A 68 7.36 3.67 7.70
N GLY A 69 6.51 2.75 7.26
CA GLY A 69 6.64 2.10 5.96
C GLY A 69 6.54 3.08 4.78
N VAL A 70 5.65 4.07 4.86
CA VAL A 70 5.49 5.13 3.87
C VAL A 70 6.74 6.02 3.84
N LYS A 71 7.31 6.37 5.01
CA LYS A 71 8.57 7.12 5.08
C LYS A 71 9.72 6.38 4.40
N VAL A 72 9.91 5.09 4.71
CA VAL A 72 10.95 4.27 4.06
C VAL A 72 10.74 4.19 2.55
N THR A 73 9.49 4.03 2.12
CA THR A 73 9.13 4.01 0.69
C THR A 73 9.46 5.35 0.02
N TYR A 74 9.14 6.48 0.66
CA TYR A 74 9.46 7.81 0.16
C TYR A 74 10.97 8.03 0.01
N GLU A 75 11.77 7.67 1.02
CA GLU A 75 13.22 7.79 0.96
C GLU A 75 13.82 6.92 -0.16
N TYR A 76 13.28 5.71 -0.36
CA TYR A 76 13.67 4.86 -1.49
C TYR A 76 13.45 5.58 -2.83
N PHE A 77 12.24 6.08 -3.09
CA PHE A 77 11.95 6.79 -4.35
C PHE A 77 12.76 8.07 -4.51
N LYS A 78 13.04 8.79 -3.42
CA LYS A 78 13.90 9.98 -3.43
C LYS A 78 15.35 9.67 -3.79
N SER A 79 15.82 8.46 -3.48
CA SER A 79 17.18 8.01 -3.81
C SER A 79 17.35 7.52 -5.25
N LEU A 80 16.26 7.31 -5.99
CA LEU A 80 16.32 6.80 -7.35
C LEU A 80 16.80 7.86 -8.35
N PRO A 81 17.57 7.47 -9.38
CA PRO A 81 17.84 8.33 -10.53
C PRO A 81 16.56 8.74 -11.25
N LYS A 82 16.57 9.91 -11.88
CA LYS A 82 15.40 10.47 -12.58
C LYS A 82 14.91 9.55 -13.70
N GLU A 83 15.83 8.83 -14.33
CA GLU A 83 15.56 7.86 -15.38
C GLU A 83 14.69 6.71 -14.86
N GLU A 84 14.96 6.22 -13.64
CA GLU A 84 14.15 5.15 -13.04
C GLU A 84 12.76 5.65 -12.58
N LEU A 85 12.63 6.92 -12.19
CA LEU A 85 11.32 7.50 -11.84
C LEU A 85 10.37 7.66 -13.02
N THR A 86 10.91 7.77 -14.24
CA THR A 86 10.13 8.02 -15.47
C THR A 86 10.02 6.80 -16.37
N LYS A 87 10.62 5.69 -15.97
CA LYS A 87 10.65 4.44 -16.72
C LYS A 87 9.24 3.88 -16.83
N GLN A 88 8.77 3.71 -18.06
CA GLN A 88 7.50 3.02 -18.29
C GLN A 88 7.62 1.54 -17.92
N PRO A 89 6.54 0.91 -17.39
CA PRO A 89 6.54 -0.51 -17.11
C PRO A 89 6.89 -1.29 -18.38
N LYS A 90 7.66 -2.37 -18.23
CA LYS A 90 7.94 -3.27 -19.34
C LYS A 90 6.61 -3.85 -19.83
N GLU A 91 6.25 -3.57 -21.08
CA GLU A 91 5.14 -4.27 -21.71
C GLU A 91 5.54 -5.75 -21.84
N PHE A 92 4.81 -6.62 -21.14
CA PHE A 92 4.92 -8.05 -21.37
C PHE A 92 4.18 -8.36 -22.66
N VAL A 93 4.93 -8.36 -23.77
CA VAL A 93 4.38 -8.83 -25.04
C VAL A 93 4.20 -10.34 -24.90
N SER A 94 2.95 -10.78 -24.75
CA SER A 94 2.62 -12.20 -24.84
C SER A 94 2.86 -12.63 -26.29
N ILE A 95 3.97 -13.32 -26.53
CA ILE A 95 4.17 -14.03 -27.79
C ILE A 95 3.13 -15.15 -27.82
N LYS A 96 2.17 -15.06 -28.74
CA LYS A 96 1.21 -16.13 -29.03
C LYS A 96 1.86 -17.21 -29.89
#